data_AF-A0A5C7FEY8-F1
#
_entry.id   AF-A0A5C7FEY8-F1
#
_cell.length_a   1.000
_cell.length_b   1.000
_cell.length_c   1.000
_cell.angle_alpha   90.00
_cell.angle_beta   90.00
_cell.angle_gamma   90.00
#
_symmetry.space_group_name_H-M   'P 1'
#
loop_
_entity.id
_entity.type
_entity.pdbx_description
1 polymer ?
#
loop_
_entity_poly.entity_id
_entity_poly.type
_entity_poly.pdbx_seq_one_letter_code
_entity_poly.pdbx_strand_id
1 'polypeptide(L)'
;MAGAITRASLRRACNYLFPMKKIILLSLLLACLLPLAAQDPVFSQFYASPLRLNPAFAGIGTAPRVAFNYRAQHTSYPSAYTTMAASYDQPIENTPSGFGLRMMTDKQLEGAYKNTEVAVVYSYDVMINRDVHARLGLSAGILSTSLDFSSLTFGDVLDPINGADGITSEQLAALSKTSADFGAGVLFSAYNMYGGISFEHMNRPDESLVEVGQNLYSGRPMRTTLTGGAQINVKRYSNRRRPAYITPNFLFTSQASLRQLNMGAYFGYGPVAFGGWYRHAFENADGIIAAVSFRQDVLKIGFSYDAVVSDLRNVPGGLGSTLEASLIIDFGNSKELQRRRKADRYNDCYGMFR
;
A
#
# COMPACT_ATOMS: atom_id res chain seq x y z
N MET A 1 59.76 18.84 -34.49
CA MET A 1 60.18 17.53 -33.93
C MET A 1 58.98 16.92 -33.22
N ALA A 2 58.29 16.00 -33.88
CA ALA A 2 57.13 15.31 -33.37
C ALA A 2 57.58 14.13 -32.48
N GLY A 3 57.12 14.11 -31.23
CA GLY A 3 57.44 13.05 -30.27
C GLY A 3 56.73 11.75 -30.62
N ALA A 4 57.51 10.69 -30.81
CA ALA A 4 57.05 9.35 -31.12
C ALA A 4 56.37 8.71 -29.90
N ILE A 5 55.04 8.75 -29.86
CA ILE A 5 54.24 7.87 -29.00
C ILE A 5 54.35 6.46 -29.59
N THR A 6 55.15 5.62 -28.95
CA THR A 6 55.39 4.24 -29.35
C THR A 6 54.08 3.43 -29.32
N ARG A 7 53.78 2.70 -30.42
CA ARG A 7 52.62 1.80 -30.60
C ARG A 7 52.42 0.76 -29.47
N ALA A 8 53.38 0.59 -28.57
CA ALA A 8 53.33 -0.35 -27.46
C ALA A 8 52.48 0.12 -26.26
N SER A 9 52.35 1.44 -26.02
CA SER A 9 51.56 1.97 -24.89
C SER A 9 50.05 1.91 -25.15
N LEU A 10 49.62 2.13 -26.39
CA LEU A 10 48.22 2.03 -26.82
C LEU A 10 47.68 0.58 -26.81
N ARG A 11 48.53 -0.43 -27.06
CA ARG A 11 48.11 -1.85 -26.99
C ARG A 11 47.85 -2.33 -25.57
N ARG A 12 48.55 -1.80 -24.55
CA ARG A 12 48.32 -2.18 -23.16
C ARG A 12 46.99 -1.62 -22.63
N ALA A 13 46.64 -0.36 -22.93
CA ALA A 13 45.35 0.21 -22.54
C ALA A 13 44.15 -0.53 -23.19
N CYS A 14 44.29 -0.97 -24.45
CA CYS A 14 43.24 -1.69 -25.16
C CYS A 14 42.95 -3.09 -24.57
N ASN A 15 43.98 -3.78 -24.02
CA ASN A 15 43.82 -5.08 -23.38
C ASN A 15 43.18 -5.03 -21.98
N TYR A 16 43.18 -3.87 -21.29
CA TYR A 16 42.45 -3.68 -20.01
C TYR A 16 41.01 -3.17 -20.21
N LEU A 17 40.72 -2.50 -21.33
CA LEU A 17 39.36 -2.06 -21.68
C LEU A 17 38.44 -3.20 -22.13
N PHE A 18 39.00 -4.25 -22.75
CA PHE A 18 38.26 -5.45 -23.18
C PHE A 18 37.66 -6.29 -22.01
N PRO A 19 38.38 -6.58 -20.91
CA PRO A 19 37.80 -7.31 -19.78
C PRO A 19 36.81 -6.45 -18.99
N MET A 20 37.02 -5.13 -18.89
CA MET A 20 36.08 -4.24 -18.20
C MET A 20 34.71 -4.16 -18.90
N LYS A 21 34.68 -4.11 -20.24
CA LYS A 21 33.41 -4.18 -21.00
C LYS A 21 32.68 -5.51 -20.79
N LYS A 22 33.41 -6.63 -20.68
CA LYS A 22 32.83 -7.95 -20.42
C LYS A 22 32.30 -8.07 -18.99
N ILE A 23 32.98 -7.49 -18.00
CA ILE A 23 32.50 -7.46 -16.60
C ILE A 23 31.25 -6.59 -16.48
N ILE A 24 31.21 -5.42 -17.14
CA ILE A 24 30.02 -4.56 -17.17
C ILE A 24 28.86 -5.26 -17.87
N LEU A 25 29.10 -5.88 -19.03
CA LEU A 25 28.08 -6.63 -19.76
C LEU A 25 27.56 -7.84 -18.96
N LEU A 26 28.45 -8.58 -18.28
CA LEU A 26 28.09 -9.69 -17.42
C LEU A 26 27.32 -9.23 -16.18
N SER A 27 27.66 -8.07 -15.61
CA SER A 27 26.91 -7.46 -14.50
C SER A 27 25.53 -6.96 -14.93
N LEU A 28 25.40 -6.42 -16.16
CA LEU A 28 24.11 -6.09 -16.77
C LEU A 28 23.28 -7.35 -17.02
N LEU A 29 23.91 -8.42 -17.54
CA LEU A 29 23.24 -9.70 -17.81
C LEU A 29 22.79 -10.40 -16.53
N LEU A 30 23.59 -10.32 -15.45
CA LEU A 30 23.24 -10.83 -14.12
C LEU A 30 22.14 -9.99 -13.46
N ALA A 31 22.10 -8.68 -13.69
CA ALA A 31 21.04 -7.82 -13.20
C ALA A 31 19.68 -8.14 -13.87
N CYS A 32 19.68 -8.63 -15.11
CA CYS A 32 18.48 -9.14 -15.79
C CYS A 32 17.97 -10.49 -15.25
N LEU A 33 18.72 -11.18 -14.39
CA LEU A 33 18.30 -12.44 -13.75
C LEU A 33 17.62 -12.25 -12.39
N LEU A 34 17.47 -11.01 -11.93
CA LEU A 34 16.72 -10.74 -10.70
C LEU A 34 15.23 -10.96 -10.96
N PRO A 35 14.54 -11.81 -10.19
CA PRO A 35 13.10 -11.97 -10.34
C PRO A 35 12.41 -10.64 -10.06
N LEU A 36 11.70 -10.11 -11.06
CA LEU A 36 10.79 -8.99 -10.84
C LEU A 36 9.60 -9.54 -10.04
N ALA A 37 9.50 -9.07 -8.81
CA ALA A 37 8.39 -9.39 -7.93
C ALA A 37 7.28 -8.35 -8.09
N ALA A 38 6.05 -8.81 -8.28
CA ALA A 38 4.87 -7.96 -8.15
C ALA A 38 4.78 -7.40 -6.72
N GLN A 39 4.30 -6.16 -6.60
CA GLN A 39 4.16 -5.43 -5.34
C GLN A 39 2.72 -4.97 -5.17
N ASP A 40 2.30 -4.83 -3.91
CA ASP A 40 1.00 -4.26 -3.58
C ASP A 40 1.04 -2.73 -3.54
N PRO A 41 -0.04 -2.05 -3.96
CA PRO A 41 -0.18 -0.62 -3.70
C PRO A 41 -0.21 -0.36 -2.18
N VAL A 42 0.60 0.60 -1.74
CA VAL A 42 0.64 1.09 -0.35
C VAL A 42 -0.10 2.42 -0.28
N PHE A 43 -1.22 2.46 0.45
CA PHE A 43 -2.01 3.68 0.64
C PHE A 43 -1.28 4.72 1.48
N SER A 44 -1.48 5.99 1.14
CA SER A 44 -1.02 7.15 1.90
C SER A 44 -1.87 7.37 3.15
N GLN A 45 -3.16 7.05 3.09
CA GLN A 45 -4.11 7.03 4.22
C GLN A 45 -4.30 5.60 4.77
N PHE A 46 -3.25 4.97 5.28
CA PHE A 46 -3.32 3.60 5.83
C PHE A 46 -4.38 3.42 6.95
N TYR A 47 -4.71 4.49 7.68
CA TYR A 47 -5.78 4.47 8.70
C TYR A 47 -7.19 4.36 8.11
N ALA A 48 -7.36 4.75 6.85
CA ALA A 48 -8.63 4.68 6.15
C ALA A 48 -8.89 3.31 5.52
N SER A 49 -7.90 2.39 5.56
CA SER A 49 -8.04 1.00 5.11
C SER A 49 -7.36 0.02 6.09
N PRO A 50 -7.84 -0.08 7.34
CA PRO A 50 -7.16 -0.84 8.37
C PRO A 50 -7.21 -2.36 8.14
N LEU A 51 -8.24 -2.89 7.46
CA LEU A 51 -8.31 -4.33 7.15
C LEU A 51 -7.24 -4.76 6.14
N ARG A 52 -6.76 -3.83 5.29
CA ARG A 52 -5.63 -4.06 4.37
C ARG A 52 -4.29 -3.96 5.08
N LEU A 53 -4.25 -3.19 6.18
CA LEU A 53 -3.06 -2.99 6.99
C LEU A 53 -2.77 -4.21 7.86
N ASN A 54 -3.80 -4.71 8.57
CA ASN A 54 -3.71 -5.91 9.39
C ASN A 54 -5.12 -6.48 9.59
N PRO A 55 -5.36 -7.78 9.30
CA PRO A 55 -6.68 -8.39 9.51
C PRO A 55 -7.16 -8.33 10.98
N ALA A 56 -6.25 -8.17 11.95
CA ALA A 56 -6.60 -8.01 13.36
C ALA A 56 -7.38 -6.72 13.68
N PHE A 57 -7.44 -5.75 12.76
CA PHE A 57 -8.28 -4.56 12.89
C PHE A 57 -9.78 -4.81 12.63
N ALA A 58 -10.18 -6.00 12.19
CA ALA A 58 -11.59 -6.31 11.91
C ALA A 58 -12.45 -6.15 13.17
N GLY A 59 -13.52 -5.35 13.08
CA GLY A 59 -14.43 -5.13 14.20
C GLY A 59 -13.76 -4.43 15.38
N ILE A 60 -12.77 -3.57 15.11
CA ILE A 60 -12.17 -2.72 16.15
C ILE A 60 -13.13 -1.63 16.60
N GLY A 61 -14.05 -1.22 15.72
CA GLY A 61 -15.15 -0.32 16.06
C GLY A 61 -16.17 -0.99 16.97
N THR A 62 -17.20 -0.23 17.33
CA THR A 62 -18.25 -0.69 18.24
C THR A 62 -19.60 -0.87 17.56
N ALA A 63 -19.64 -0.55 16.28
CA ALA A 63 -20.72 -0.82 15.36
C ALA A 63 -20.10 -1.08 13.97
N PRO A 64 -20.92 -1.43 12.96
CA PRO A 64 -20.42 -1.61 11.62
C PRO A 64 -19.73 -0.37 11.05
N ARG A 65 -18.77 -0.61 10.16
CA ARG A 65 -18.05 0.42 9.41
C ARG A 65 -17.95 0.02 7.96
N VAL A 66 -18.20 0.97 7.07
CA VAL A 66 -17.95 0.86 5.62
C VAL A 66 -16.89 1.88 5.26
N ALA A 67 -15.91 1.52 4.45
CA ALA A 67 -14.91 2.43 3.93
C ALA A 67 -14.74 2.24 2.43
N PHE A 68 -14.51 3.35 1.73
CA PHE A 68 -14.14 3.43 0.33
C PHE A 68 -12.87 4.27 0.22
N ASN A 69 -11.93 3.81 -0.59
CA ASN A 69 -10.67 4.49 -0.84
C ASN A 69 -10.43 4.55 -2.35
N TYR A 70 -9.98 5.70 -2.83
CA TYR A 70 -9.53 5.92 -4.19
C TYR A 70 -8.15 6.55 -4.15
N ARG A 71 -7.19 5.96 -4.88
CA ARG A 71 -5.82 6.45 -5.04
C ARG A 71 -5.52 6.59 -6.53
N ALA A 72 -5.06 7.76 -6.94
CA ALA A 72 -4.49 8.01 -8.26
C ALA A 72 -3.02 8.39 -8.08
N GLN A 73 -2.12 7.49 -8.46
CA GLN A 73 -0.69 7.61 -8.25
C GLN A 73 0.02 8.02 -9.54
N HIS A 74 0.94 8.97 -9.40
CA HIS A 74 1.71 9.55 -10.49
C HIS A 74 0.84 10.20 -11.58
N THR A 75 -0.04 11.11 -11.15
CA THR A 75 -1.06 11.75 -11.98
C THR A 75 -0.57 12.53 -13.22
N SER A 76 0.73 12.83 -13.31
CA SER A 76 1.31 13.48 -14.50
C SER A 76 1.86 12.49 -15.53
N TYR A 77 1.88 11.20 -15.20
CA TYR A 77 2.33 10.14 -16.10
C TYR A 77 1.15 9.55 -16.89
N PRO A 78 1.25 9.36 -18.22
CA PRO A 78 0.14 8.88 -19.07
C PRO A 78 -0.49 7.56 -18.60
N SER A 79 0.33 6.66 -18.04
CA SER A 79 -0.13 5.36 -17.51
C SER A 79 -0.21 5.36 -15.99
N ALA A 80 -0.80 6.41 -15.40
CA ALA A 80 -0.96 6.56 -13.95
C ALA A 80 -1.69 5.36 -13.32
N TYR A 81 -1.20 4.93 -12.16
CA TYR A 81 -1.78 3.82 -11.41
C TYR A 81 -3.06 4.28 -10.72
N THR A 82 -4.14 3.50 -10.84
CA THR A 82 -5.39 3.79 -10.14
C THR A 82 -5.81 2.61 -9.27
N THR A 83 -5.96 2.87 -7.98
CA THR A 83 -6.34 1.86 -7.00
C THR A 83 -7.67 2.25 -6.34
N MET A 84 -8.61 1.32 -6.32
CA MET A 84 -9.87 1.44 -5.60
C MET A 84 -9.93 0.37 -4.53
N ALA A 85 -10.38 0.72 -3.32
CA ALA A 85 -10.65 -0.26 -2.28
C ALA A 85 -12.00 0.02 -1.63
N ALA A 86 -12.66 -1.04 -1.20
CA ALA A 86 -13.83 -0.98 -0.34
C ALA A 86 -13.68 -2.00 0.78
N SER A 87 -14.15 -1.66 1.96
CA SER A 87 -14.15 -2.58 3.09
C SER A 87 -15.36 -2.41 3.97
N TYR A 88 -15.77 -3.50 4.59
CA TYR A 88 -16.78 -3.58 5.61
C TYR A 88 -16.22 -4.31 6.81
N ASP A 89 -16.46 -3.83 8.02
CA ASP A 89 -16.19 -4.61 9.23
C ASP A 89 -17.13 -4.26 10.38
N GLN A 90 -17.32 -5.21 11.28
CA GLN A 90 -18.15 -5.04 12.46
C GLN A 90 -17.67 -5.95 13.61
N PRO A 91 -17.87 -5.53 14.87
CA PRO A 91 -17.78 -6.45 16.00
C PRO A 91 -18.93 -7.47 15.94
N ILE A 92 -18.70 -8.69 16.43
CA ILE A 92 -19.73 -9.71 16.58
C ILE A 92 -20.33 -9.59 17.98
N GLU A 93 -21.65 -9.46 18.07
CA GLU A 93 -22.34 -9.28 19.35
C GLU A 93 -22.07 -10.44 20.32
N ASN A 94 -21.93 -10.12 21.60
CA ASN A 94 -21.72 -11.08 22.70
C ASN A 94 -20.46 -11.96 22.57
N THR A 95 -19.52 -11.61 21.71
CA THR A 95 -18.23 -12.31 21.56
C THR A 95 -17.09 -11.29 21.44
N PRO A 96 -15.87 -11.61 21.88
CA PRO A 96 -14.70 -10.76 21.67
C PRO A 96 -14.16 -10.93 20.24
N SER A 97 -15.03 -10.96 19.24
CA SER A 97 -14.68 -11.26 17.85
C SER A 97 -15.12 -10.15 16.90
N GLY A 98 -14.46 -10.07 15.75
CA GLY A 98 -14.82 -9.16 14.66
C GLY A 98 -14.83 -9.90 13.33
N PHE A 99 -15.69 -9.44 12.42
CA PHE A 99 -15.75 -9.93 11.05
C PHE A 99 -15.63 -8.76 10.08
N GLY A 100 -15.08 -9.01 8.90
CA GLY A 100 -15.09 -8.05 7.82
C GLY A 100 -14.91 -8.66 6.44
N LEU A 101 -15.07 -7.80 5.45
CA LEU A 101 -14.84 -8.05 4.04
C LEU A 101 -13.99 -6.90 3.50
N ARG A 102 -12.97 -7.22 2.71
CA ARG A 102 -12.20 -6.21 1.97
C ARG A 102 -12.11 -6.59 0.51
N MET A 103 -12.19 -5.59 -0.36
CA MET A 103 -11.94 -5.73 -1.77
C MET A 103 -11.04 -4.59 -2.25
N MET A 104 -10.18 -4.89 -3.19
CA MET A 104 -9.28 -3.92 -3.80
C MET A 104 -9.15 -4.23 -5.27
N THR A 105 -9.06 -3.19 -6.09
CA THR A 105 -8.71 -3.31 -7.49
C THR A 105 -7.65 -2.29 -7.81
N ASP A 106 -6.53 -2.76 -8.33
CA ASP A 106 -5.44 -1.94 -8.85
C ASP A 106 -5.41 -2.06 -10.37
N LYS A 107 -5.36 -0.92 -11.06
CA LYS A 107 -5.27 -0.82 -12.51
C LYS A 107 -3.99 -0.11 -12.90
N GLN A 108 -3.25 -0.73 -13.80
CA GLN A 108 -1.97 -0.29 -14.31
C GLN A 108 -1.99 -0.31 -15.85
N LEU A 109 -1.05 0.39 -16.49
CA LEU A 109 -0.94 0.45 -17.95
C LEU A 109 -2.28 0.82 -18.61
N GLU A 110 -2.89 1.93 -18.16
CA GLU A 110 -4.18 2.41 -18.69
C GLU A 110 -5.36 1.42 -18.52
N GLY A 111 -5.19 0.44 -17.62
CA GLY A 111 -6.18 -0.59 -17.35
C GLY A 111 -5.91 -1.93 -18.03
N ALA A 112 -4.86 -2.02 -18.86
CA ALA A 112 -4.44 -3.27 -19.49
C ALA A 112 -4.12 -4.33 -18.44
N TYR A 113 -3.40 -3.96 -17.38
CA TYR A 113 -3.06 -4.86 -16.28
C TYR A 113 -3.90 -4.53 -15.05
N LYS A 114 -4.66 -5.51 -14.57
CA LYS A 114 -5.58 -5.34 -13.45
C LYS A 114 -5.36 -6.44 -12.42
N ASN A 115 -5.26 -6.02 -11.17
CA ASN A 115 -5.21 -6.93 -10.02
C ASN A 115 -6.39 -6.67 -9.10
N THR A 116 -7.22 -7.69 -8.90
CA THR A 116 -8.41 -7.64 -8.05
C THR A 116 -8.24 -8.61 -6.89
N GLU A 117 -8.39 -8.11 -5.67
CA GLU A 117 -8.32 -8.90 -4.46
C GLU A 117 -9.65 -8.81 -3.72
N VAL A 118 -10.17 -9.93 -3.25
CA VAL A 118 -11.35 -10.00 -2.40
C VAL A 118 -11.07 -10.96 -1.26
N ALA A 119 -11.20 -10.52 -0.01
CA ALA A 119 -10.91 -11.32 1.16
C ALA A 119 -11.94 -11.10 2.26
N VAL A 120 -12.33 -12.20 2.91
CA VAL A 120 -12.99 -12.17 4.21
C VAL A 120 -11.95 -12.11 5.30
N VAL A 121 -12.26 -11.39 6.38
CA VAL A 121 -11.36 -11.24 7.52
C VAL A 121 -12.11 -11.57 8.81
N TYR A 122 -11.41 -12.25 9.70
CA TYR A 122 -11.90 -12.57 11.03
C TYR A 122 -10.86 -12.13 12.06
N SER A 123 -11.31 -11.57 13.18
CA SER A 123 -10.44 -11.31 14.31
C SER A 123 -11.01 -11.80 15.63
N TYR A 124 -10.11 -12.08 16.57
CA TYR A 124 -10.43 -12.50 17.93
C TYR A 124 -9.57 -11.71 18.93
N ASP A 125 -10.22 -11.05 19.89
CA ASP A 125 -9.60 -10.26 20.94
C ASP A 125 -9.34 -11.12 22.18
N VAL A 126 -8.08 -11.16 22.61
CA VAL A 126 -7.62 -11.86 23.80
C VAL A 126 -7.20 -10.83 24.83
N MET A 127 -7.95 -10.75 25.93
CA MET A 127 -7.57 -9.94 27.09
C MET A 127 -6.43 -10.65 27.82
N ILE A 128 -5.20 -10.13 27.72
CA ILE A 128 -4.04 -10.64 28.46
C ILE A 128 -4.13 -10.20 29.92
N ASN A 129 -4.44 -8.91 30.13
CA ASN A 129 -4.74 -8.34 31.43
C ASN A 129 -5.68 -7.12 31.25
N ARG A 130 -5.97 -6.38 32.31
CA ARG A 130 -6.92 -5.25 32.28
C ARG A 130 -6.50 -4.09 31.36
N ASP A 131 -5.21 -3.96 31.09
CA ASP A 131 -4.63 -2.83 30.36
C ASP A 131 -4.03 -3.25 29.01
N VAL A 132 -3.88 -4.57 28.77
CA VAL A 132 -3.22 -5.14 27.60
C VAL A 132 -4.13 -6.16 26.91
N HIS A 133 -4.39 -5.90 25.64
CA HIS A 133 -5.18 -6.74 24.76
C HIS A 133 -4.34 -7.17 23.55
N ALA A 134 -4.56 -8.39 23.07
CA ALA A 134 -3.97 -8.92 21.86
C ALA A 134 -5.08 -9.42 20.92
N ARG A 135 -5.21 -8.78 19.76
CA ARG A 135 -6.13 -9.20 18.71
C ARG A 135 -5.40 -10.03 17.69
N LEU A 136 -5.90 -11.22 17.43
CA LEU A 136 -5.44 -12.11 16.38
C LEU A 136 -6.36 -11.95 15.17
N GLY A 137 -5.80 -11.85 13.97
CA GLY A 137 -6.55 -11.69 12.73
C GLY A 137 -6.13 -12.69 11.68
N LEU A 138 -7.09 -13.18 10.92
CA LEU A 138 -6.89 -14.05 9.76
C LEU A 138 -7.65 -13.47 8.57
N SER A 139 -7.07 -13.60 7.38
CA SER A 139 -7.71 -13.28 6.11
C SER A 139 -7.64 -14.48 5.17
N ALA A 140 -8.73 -14.69 4.44
CA ALA A 140 -8.80 -15.67 3.37
C ALA A 140 -9.55 -15.05 2.20
N GLY A 141 -9.02 -15.21 1.01
CA GLY A 141 -9.54 -14.54 -0.16
C GLY A 141 -9.07 -15.12 -1.47
N ILE A 142 -9.31 -14.36 -2.52
CA ILE A 142 -8.84 -14.62 -3.87
C ILE A 142 -8.12 -13.40 -4.41
N LEU A 143 -7.08 -13.66 -5.17
CA LEU A 143 -6.34 -12.70 -5.98
C LEU A 143 -6.55 -13.07 -7.44
N SER A 144 -7.07 -12.13 -8.22
CA SER A 144 -7.31 -12.29 -9.65
C SER A 144 -6.51 -11.26 -10.43
N THR A 145 -5.61 -11.75 -11.26
CA THR A 145 -4.76 -10.97 -12.17
C THR A 145 -5.30 -11.11 -13.57
N SER A 146 -5.45 -10.02 -14.30
CA SER A 146 -5.84 -10.04 -15.71
C SER A 146 -5.00 -9.08 -16.54
N LEU A 147 -4.66 -9.49 -17.75
CA LEU A 147 -3.99 -8.68 -18.76
C LEU A 147 -4.81 -8.65 -20.05
N ASP A 148 -5.18 -7.45 -20.47
CA ASP A 148 -5.87 -7.20 -21.74
C ASP A 148 -4.87 -6.71 -22.79
N PHE A 149 -4.43 -7.63 -23.65
CA PHE A 149 -3.50 -7.34 -24.74
C PHE A 149 -4.08 -6.40 -25.81
N SER A 150 -5.41 -6.29 -25.94
CA SER A 150 -6.04 -5.43 -26.96
C SER A 150 -5.81 -3.93 -26.70
N SER A 151 -5.48 -3.58 -25.46
CA SER A 151 -5.16 -2.22 -25.04
C SER A 151 -3.66 -1.88 -25.13
N LEU A 152 -2.82 -2.84 -25.52
CA LEU A 152 -1.37 -2.65 -25.67
C LEU A 152 -1.03 -2.31 -27.12
N THR A 153 -0.01 -1.46 -27.29
CA THR A 153 0.58 -1.17 -28.61
C THR A 153 1.81 -2.06 -28.80
N PHE A 154 1.80 -2.89 -29.84
CA PHE A 154 2.87 -3.83 -30.15
C PHE A 154 3.85 -3.25 -31.17
N GLY A 155 5.07 -3.80 -31.21
CA GLY A 155 6.13 -3.32 -32.10
C GLY A 155 5.82 -3.46 -33.59
N ASP A 156 4.92 -4.38 -33.95
CA ASP A 156 4.56 -4.66 -35.35
C ASP A 156 3.63 -3.61 -35.96
N VAL A 157 2.98 -2.78 -35.13
CA VAL A 157 2.15 -1.65 -35.56
C VAL A 157 2.84 -0.30 -35.42
N LEU A 158 4.07 -0.25 -34.91
CA LEU A 158 4.83 0.99 -34.72
C LEU A 158 5.63 1.35 -35.98
N ASP A 159 5.16 2.36 -36.72
CA ASP A 159 5.90 2.99 -37.80
C ASP A 159 6.84 4.10 -37.26
N PRO A 160 8.14 4.13 -37.63
CA PRO A 160 9.09 5.12 -37.14
C PRO A 160 8.79 6.59 -37.52
N ILE A 161 7.96 6.81 -38.55
CA ILE A 161 7.64 8.12 -39.12
C ILE A 161 6.22 8.54 -38.70
N ASN A 162 5.25 7.61 -38.76
CA ASN A 162 3.83 7.90 -38.55
C ASN A 162 3.30 7.51 -37.16
N GLY A 163 4.07 6.77 -36.36
CA GLY A 163 3.65 6.27 -35.05
C GLY A 163 2.90 4.94 -35.12
N ALA A 164 2.06 4.64 -34.13
CA ALA A 164 1.25 3.43 -34.13
C ALA A 164 0.15 3.51 -35.20
N ASP A 165 0.31 2.81 -36.31
CA ASP A 165 -0.65 2.78 -37.42
C ASP A 165 -0.77 1.34 -37.94
N GLY A 166 -1.82 0.63 -37.54
CA GLY A 166 -2.06 -0.75 -37.94
C GLY A 166 -2.86 -1.58 -36.94
N ILE A 167 -3.22 -2.79 -37.35
CA ILE A 167 -3.80 -3.84 -36.49
C ILE A 167 -2.69 -4.84 -36.22
N THR A 168 -2.42 -5.15 -34.95
CA THR A 168 -1.38 -6.12 -34.60
C THR A 168 -1.72 -7.50 -35.14
N SER A 169 -0.69 -8.18 -35.62
CA SER A 169 -0.73 -9.59 -36.03
C SER A 169 -0.63 -10.54 -34.83
N GLU A 170 -0.33 -10.02 -33.63
CA GLU A 170 -0.32 -10.80 -32.40
C GLU A 170 -1.75 -11.14 -31.92
N GLN A 171 -2.17 -12.39 -32.14
CA GLN A 171 -3.41 -12.92 -31.57
C GLN A 171 -3.20 -13.37 -30.11
N LEU A 172 -3.06 -12.41 -29.20
CA LEU A 172 -3.03 -12.68 -27.76
C LEU A 172 -4.40 -12.41 -27.15
N ALA A 173 -5.11 -13.48 -26.75
CA ALA A 173 -6.37 -13.35 -26.03
C ALA A 173 -6.12 -12.75 -24.63
N ALA A 174 -7.11 -12.03 -24.08
CA ALA A 174 -7.06 -11.58 -22.70
C ALA A 174 -6.84 -12.77 -21.75
N LEU A 175 -5.83 -12.67 -20.89
CA LEU A 175 -5.47 -13.73 -19.94
C LEU A 175 -5.90 -13.32 -18.54
N SER A 176 -6.48 -14.25 -17.79
CA SER A 176 -6.82 -14.05 -16.39
C SER A 176 -6.44 -15.27 -15.56
N LYS A 177 -5.84 -15.04 -14.40
CA LYS A 177 -5.49 -16.06 -13.41
C LYS A 177 -6.10 -15.69 -12.07
N THR A 178 -6.77 -16.64 -11.44
CA THR A 178 -7.31 -16.47 -10.08
C THR A 178 -6.69 -17.50 -9.17
N SER A 179 -6.15 -17.03 -8.04
CA SER A 179 -5.47 -17.84 -7.04
C SER A 179 -6.06 -17.54 -5.65
N ALA A 180 -6.09 -18.56 -4.78
CA ALA A 180 -6.44 -18.35 -3.38
C ALA A 180 -5.35 -17.52 -2.69
N ASP A 181 -5.71 -16.71 -1.71
CA ASP A 181 -4.79 -15.86 -0.97
C ASP A 181 -5.10 -15.89 0.53
N PHE A 182 -4.05 -15.97 1.36
CA PHE A 182 -4.17 -16.05 2.81
C PHE A 182 -3.25 -15.06 3.51
N GLY A 183 -3.74 -14.51 4.61
CA GLY A 183 -2.99 -13.62 5.48
C GLY A 183 -3.35 -13.80 6.95
N ALA A 184 -2.48 -13.26 7.79
CA ALA A 184 -2.61 -13.30 9.23
C ALA A 184 -1.99 -12.06 9.87
N GLY A 185 -2.41 -11.72 11.07
CA GLY A 185 -1.78 -10.64 11.80
C GLY A 185 -2.13 -10.64 13.28
N VAL A 186 -1.33 -9.93 14.05
CA VAL A 186 -1.55 -9.69 15.47
C VAL A 186 -1.44 -8.21 15.75
N LEU A 187 -2.28 -7.71 16.64
CA LEU A 187 -2.31 -6.34 17.09
C LEU A 187 -2.38 -6.31 18.61
N PHE A 188 -1.40 -5.68 19.23
CA PHE A 188 -1.34 -5.44 20.66
C PHE A 188 -1.78 -4.01 20.94
N SER A 189 -2.64 -3.84 21.94
CA SER A 189 -2.93 -2.53 22.54
C SER A 189 -2.58 -2.56 24.02
N ALA A 190 -1.88 -1.51 24.45
CA ALA A 190 -1.57 -1.28 25.85
C ALA A 190 -1.80 0.20 26.16
N TYR A 191 -2.68 0.49 27.13
CA TYR A 191 -3.03 1.86 27.50
C TYR A 191 -3.48 2.71 26.31
N ASN A 192 -2.65 3.66 25.87
CA ASN A 192 -2.90 4.57 24.75
C ASN A 192 -2.00 4.28 23.54
N MET A 193 -1.32 3.15 23.53
CA MET A 193 -0.41 2.72 22.47
C MET A 193 -0.93 1.44 21.81
N TYR A 194 -0.61 1.29 20.53
CA TYR A 194 -0.84 0.06 19.81
C TYR A 194 0.38 -0.29 18.94
N GLY A 195 0.55 -1.58 18.68
CA GLY A 195 1.57 -2.10 17.79
C GLY A 195 1.14 -3.43 17.22
N GLY A 196 1.44 -3.70 15.96
CA GLY A 196 1.00 -4.92 15.31
C GLY A 196 1.87 -5.31 14.14
N ILE A 197 1.86 -6.61 13.84
CA ILE A 197 2.53 -7.20 12.69
C ILE A 197 1.51 -7.98 11.88
N SER A 198 1.59 -7.90 10.56
CA SER A 198 0.76 -8.67 9.64
C SER A 198 1.58 -9.25 8.50
N PHE A 199 1.06 -10.34 7.95
CA PHE A 199 1.59 -11.10 6.83
C PHE A 199 0.45 -11.29 5.83
N GLU A 200 0.63 -10.82 4.61
CA GLU A 200 -0.29 -11.04 3.48
C GLU A 200 0.43 -11.87 2.42
N HIS A 201 -0.31 -12.58 1.57
CA HIS A 201 0.25 -13.46 0.55
C HIS A 201 1.14 -14.58 1.13
N MET A 202 0.73 -15.15 2.27
CA MET A 202 1.48 -16.20 2.97
C MET A 202 1.71 -17.44 2.11
N ASN A 203 0.75 -17.75 1.24
CA ASN A 203 0.79 -18.89 0.33
C ASN A 203 1.41 -18.55 -1.04
N ARG A 204 1.95 -17.34 -1.22
CA ARG A 204 2.55 -16.84 -2.47
C ARG A 204 1.72 -17.20 -3.72
N PRO A 205 0.52 -16.62 -3.87
CA PRO A 205 -0.37 -16.96 -4.97
C PRO A 205 0.32 -16.80 -6.32
N ASP A 206 0.08 -17.76 -7.20
CA ASP A 206 0.56 -17.71 -8.58
C ASP A 206 -0.27 -16.73 -9.40
N GLU A 207 0.39 -15.84 -10.12
CA GLU A 207 -0.18 -14.80 -10.98
C GLU A 207 0.34 -14.93 -12.42
N SER A 208 1.02 -16.04 -12.74
CA SER A 208 1.53 -16.27 -14.09
C SER A 208 0.36 -16.33 -15.08
N LEU A 209 0.35 -15.38 -16.01
CA LEU A 209 -0.64 -15.31 -17.08
C LEU A 209 -0.20 -16.14 -18.29
N VAL A 210 1.10 -16.24 -18.52
CA VAL A 210 1.71 -17.04 -19.59
C VAL A 210 2.53 -18.16 -18.95
N GLU A 211 2.33 -19.41 -19.40
CA GLU A 211 3.12 -20.55 -18.95
C GLU A 211 4.55 -20.49 -19.51
N VAL A 212 5.38 -19.59 -18.99
CA VAL A 212 6.80 -19.51 -19.32
C VAL A 212 7.58 -20.39 -18.35
N GLY A 213 7.57 -21.71 -18.58
CA GLY A 213 8.36 -22.69 -17.83
C GLY A 213 8.01 -22.80 -16.33
N GLN A 214 7.79 -24.02 -15.84
CA GLN A 214 7.25 -24.29 -14.49
C GLN A 214 8.12 -23.84 -13.29
N ASN A 215 9.26 -23.17 -13.51
CA ASN A 215 10.24 -22.84 -12.47
C ASN A 215 10.71 -21.37 -12.44
N LEU A 216 10.11 -20.47 -13.22
CA LEU A 216 10.59 -19.07 -13.33
C LEU A 216 9.80 -18.06 -12.50
N TYR A 217 8.58 -18.38 -12.06
CA TYR A 217 7.74 -17.48 -11.25
C TYR A 217 7.51 -18.05 -9.85
N SER A 218 7.92 -17.32 -8.81
CA SER A 218 7.84 -17.77 -7.41
C SER A 218 6.51 -17.43 -6.71
N GLY A 219 5.51 -16.95 -7.47
CA GLY A 219 4.29 -16.38 -6.91
C GLY A 219 4.49 -14.97 -6.34
N ARG A 220 3.39 -14.30 -5.99
CA ARG A 220 3.40 -13.01 -5.29
C ARG A 220 4.17 -13.12 -3.99
N PRO A 221 5.22 -12.33 -3.75
CA PRO A 221 5.95 -12.43 -2.51
C PRO A 221 5.12 -11.99 -1.31
N MET A 222 5.29 -12.73 -0.21
CA MET A 222 4.68 -12.41 1.07
C MET A 222 5.03 -10.97 1.48
N ARG A 223 4.00 -10.22 1.88
CA ARG A 223 4.15 -8.86 2.38
C ARG A 223 4.10 -8.86 3.89
N THR A 224 5.16 -8.37 4.52
CA THR A 224 5.22 -8.19 5.97
C THR A 224 5.04 -6.73 6.31
N THR A 225 4.12 -6.43 7.20
CA THR A 225 3.83 -5.06 7.64
C THR A 225 3.92 -4.96 9.15
N LEU A 226 4.74 -4.03 9.63
CA LEU A 226 4.85 -3.65 11.03
C LEU A 226 4.23 -2.26 11.21
N THR A 227 3.34 -2.15 12.19
CA THR A 227 2.59 -0.92 12.49
C THR A 227 2.73 -0.60 13.96
N GLY A 228 2.72 0.67 14.29
CA GLY A 228 2.58 1.10 15.67
C GLY A 228 2.29 2.57 15.78
N GLY A 229 1.71 2.94 16.91
CA GLY A 229 1.32 4.31 17.17
C GLY A 229 0.80 4.51 18.58
N ALA A 230 0.49 5.75 18.90
CA ALA A 230 -0.11 6.12 20.17
C ALA A 230 -1.17 7.19 19.96
N GLN A 231 -2.13 7.28 20.87
CA GLN A 231 -3.09 8.38 20.92
C GLN A 231 -2.87 9.19 22.20
N ILE A 232 -2.50 10.46 22.06
CA ILE A 232 -2.18 11.35 23.17
C ILE A 232 -3.22 12.45 23.21
N ASN A 233 -4.06 12.45 24.24
CA ASN A 233 -5.10 13.47 24.43
C ASN A 233 -4.49 14.77 24.96
N VAL A 234 -4.76 15.89 24.29
CA VAL A 234 -4.24 17.22 24.65
C VAL A 234 -5.20 17.91 25.62
N LYS A 235 -4.95 17.77 26.92
CA LYS A 235 -5.83 18.24 28.01
C LYS A 235 -6.22 19.72 27.91
N ARG A 236 -5.32 20.61 27.47
CA ARG A 236 -5.54 22.07 27.41
C ARG A 236 -6.60 22.50 26.38
N TYR A 237 -6.80 21.70 25.33
CA TYR A 237 -7.72 22.01 24.22
C TYR A 237 -8.85 20.97 24.10
N SER A 238 -9.03 20.16 25.13
CA SER A 238 -9.93 19.01 25.13
C SER A 238 -11.36 19.40 25.46
N ASN A 239 -12.24 19.47 24.45
CA ASN A 239 -13.68 19.48 24.69
C ASN A 239 -14.11 18.11 25.26
N ARG A 240 -14.97 18.10 26.28
CA ARG A 240 -15.46 16.89 26.96
C ARG A 240 -16.10 15.87 26.01
N ARG A 241 -16.63 16.32 24.87
CA ARG A 241 -17.25 15.45 23.84
C ARG A 241 -16.32 15.06 22.70
N ARG A 242 -15.29 15.86 22.40
CA ARG A 242 -14.33 15.64 21.32
C ARG A 242 -12.97 16.16 21.77
N PRO A 243 -12.18 15.35 22.51
CA PRO A 243 -10.87 15.78 22.97
C PRO A 243 -9.96 16.04 21.78
N ALA A 244 -9.14 17.09 21.88
CA ALA A 244 -8.04 17.28 20.97
C ALA A 244 -7.02 16.15 21.20
N TYR A 245 -6.46 15.60 20.13
CA TYR A 245 -5.51 14.49 20.23
C TYR A 245 -4.36 14.62 19.22
N ILE A 246 -3.23 14.00 19.56
CA ILE A 246 -2.10 13.79 18.66
C ILE A 246 -1.89 12.29 18.54
N THR A 247 -1.73 11.81 17.31
CA THR A 247 -1.46 10.39 17.04
C THR A 247 -0.19 10.22 16.21
N PRO A 248 0.99 10.08 16.85
CA PRO A 248 2.19 9.66 16.14
C PRO A 248 2.05 8.18 15.76
N ASN A 249 2.38 7.84 14.52
CA ASN A 249 2.41 6.45 14.08
C ASN A 249 3.58 6.20 13.13
N PHE A 250 3.91 4.93 12.97
CA PHE A 250 4.83 4.45 11.97
C PHE A 250 4.26 3.20 11.28
N LEU A 251 4.71 3.00 10.05
CA LEU A 251 4.33 1.89 9.19
C LEU A 251 5.57 1.45 8.42
N PHE A 252 6.07 0.27 8.73
CA PHE A 252 7.13 -0.38 7.97
C PHE A 252 6.53 -1.52 7.15
N THR A 253 6.78 -1.54 5.84
CA THR A 253 6.31 -2.57 4.93
C THR A 253 7.49 -3.14 4.17
N SER A 254 7.54 -4.46 4.06
CA SER A 254 8.55 -5.20 3.30
C SER A 254 7.85 -6.20 2.39
N GLN A 255 8.17 -6.17 1.10
CA GLN A 255 7.66 -7.12 0.11
C GLN A 255 8.72 -7.31 -0.98
N ALA A 256 9.18 -8.55 -1.17
CA ALA A 256 10.31 -8.85 -2.05
C ALA A 256 11.55 -7.99 -1.71
N SER A 257 12.08 -7.23 -2.67
CA SER A 257 13.18 -6.28 -2.49
C SER A 257 12.73 -4.94 -1.90
N LEU A 258 11.45 -4.57 -2.02
CA LEU A 258 10.95 -3.29 -1.56
C LEU A 258 10.86 -3.25 -0.03
N ARG A 259 11.45 -2.21 0.56
CA ARG A 259 11.31 -1.87 1.97
C ARG A 259 10.94 -0.40 2.07
N GLN A 260 9.87 -0.11 2.79
CA GLN A 260 9.34 1.24 2.95
C GLN A 260 9.03 1.50 4.43
N LEU A 261 9.52 2.63 4.93
CA LEU A 261 9.20 3.15 6.25
C LEU A 261 8.41 4.45 6.09
N ASN A 262 7.21 4.51 6.65
CA ASN A 262 6.40 5.71 6.76
C ASN A 262 6.34 6.10 8.23
N MET A 263 6.61 7.37 8.53
CA MET A 263 6.51 7.91 9.88
C MET A 263 5.78 9.24 9.83
N GLY A 264 4.92 9.50 10.80
CA GLY A 264 4.12 10.71 10.77
C GLY A 264 3.23 10.85 11.98
N ALA A 265 2.43 11.91 11.97
CA ALA A 265 1.47 12.17 13.02
C ALA A 265 0.21 12.83 12.48
N TYR A 266 -0.91 12.61 13.15
CA TYR A 266 -2.12 13.42 12.98
C TYR A 266 -2.37 14.24 14.23
N PHE A 267 -2.93 15.42 14.03
CA PHE A 267 -3.55 16.23 15.05
C PHE A 267 -5.05 16.33 14.75
N GLY A 268 -5.88 15.95 15.72
CA GLY A 268 -7.33 16.04 15.66
C GLY A 268 -7.85 17.14 16.57
N TYR A 269 -8.77 17.97 16.05
CA TYR A 269 -9.50 18.97 16.82
C TYR A 269 -10.95 19.08 16.35
N GLY A 270 -11.89 18.69 17.22
CA GLY A 270 -13.32 18.76 16.91
C GLY A 270 -13.71 17.83 15.73
N PRO A 271 -14.27 18.35 14.63
CA PRO A 271 -14.58 17.56 13.44
C PRO A 271 -13.42 17.44 12.45
N VAL A 272 -12.31 18.15 12.64
CA VAL A 272 -11.20 18.17 11.67
C VAL A 272 -10.00 17.43 12.24
N ALA A 273 -9.29 16.69 11.39
CA ALA A 273 -7.94 16.23 11.68
C ALA A 273 -7.02 16.49 10.49
N PHE A 274 -5.78 16.86 10.74
CA PHE A 274 -4.75 17.01 9.73
C PHE A 274 -3.51 16.24 10.15
N GLY A 275 -2.72 15.77 9.18
CA GLY A 275 -1.53 14.99 9.46
C GLY A 275 -0.48 15.13 8.38
N GLY A 276 0.73 14.79 8.76
CA GLY A 276 1.90 14.79 7.89
C GLY A 276 2.65 13.48 8.04
N TRP A 277 3.13 12.92 6.93
CA TRP A 277 3.97 11.73 6.89
C TRP A 277 5.19 11.96 6.05
N TYR A 278 6.27 11.32 6.45
CA TYR A 278 7.47 11.15 5.67
C TYR A 278 7.57 9.67 5.27
N ARG A 279 7.69 9.41 3.97
CA ARG A 279 7.89 8.10 3.39
C ARG A 279 9.33 7.98 2.92
N HIS A 280 10.01 6.97 3.45
CA HIS A 280 11.38 6.64 3.12
C HIS A 280 11.43 5.21 2.58
N ALA A 281 11.75 5.05 1.30
CA ALA A 281 12.23 3.77 0.79
C ALA A 281 13.73 3.72 1.13
N PHE A 282 14.23 2.62 1.71
CA PHE A 282 15.63 2.58 2.18
C PHE A 282 16.67 2.81 1.07
N GLU A 283 16.25 2.65 -0.18
CA GLU A 283 17.05 2.99 -1.36
C GLU A 283 17.02 4.50 -1.66
N ASN A 284 15.89 5.20 -1.46
CA ASN A 284 15.71 6.63 -1.73
C ASN A 284 14.60 7.29 -0.87
N ALA A 285 14.79 8.57 -0.50
CA ALA A 285 13.72 9.36 0.13
C ALA A 285 12.55 9.52 -0.85
N ASP A 286 11.40 8.91 -0.57
CA ASP A 286 10.35 8.71 -1.56
C ASP A 286 9.40 9.91 -1.64
N GLY A 287 8.76 10.27 -0.51
CA GLY A 287 7.77 11.35 -0.52
C GLY A 287 7.33 11.90 0.84
N ILE A 288 6.67 13.06 0.79
CA ILE A 288 6.01 13.70 1.93
C ILE A 288 4.51 13.70 1.67
N ILE A 289 3.74 13.20 2.64
CA ILE A 289 2.29 13.09 2.55
C ILE A 289 1.68 14.16 3.46
N ALA A 290 0.84 15.02 2.90
CA ALA A 290 -0.06 15.86 3.66
C ALA A 290 -1.47 15.26 3.61
N ALA A 291 -2.15 15.18 4.76
CA ALA A 291 -3.48 14.60 4.84
C ALA A 291 -4.41 15.47 5.69
N VAL A 292 -5.67 15.55 5.30
CA VAL A 292 -6.73 16.22 6.03
C VAL A 292 -7.98 15.33 6.03
N SER A 293 -8.71 15.32 7.13
CA SER A 293 -9.98 14.62 7.23
C SER A 293 -11.01 15.43 8.01
N PHE A 294 -12.26 15.25 7.62
CA PHE A 294 -13.42 15.87 8.22
C PHE A 294 -14.40 14.79 8.66
N ARG A 295 -14.84 14.84 9.92
CA ARG A 295 -15.78 13.89 10.53
C ARG A 295 -17.03 14.61 11.04
N GLN A 296 -18.17 14.23 10.47
CA GLN A 296 -19.49 14.68 10.87
C GLN A 296 -20.39 13.47 11.12
N ASP A 297 -20.78 13.28 12.39
CA ASP A 297 -21.59 12.13 12.83
C ASP A 297 -20.95 10.79 12.39
N VAL A 298 -21.67 9.97 11.63
CA VAL A 298 -21.17 8.70 11.08
C VAL A 298 -20.22 8.88 9.89
N LEU A 299 -20.21 10.04 9.26
CA LEU A 299 -19.46 10.28 8.02
C LEU A 299 -18.07 10.83 8.32
N LYS A 300 -17.05 10.26 7.69
CA LYS A 300 -15.67 10.75 7.70
C LYS A 300 -15.14 10.77 6.28
N ILE A 301 -14.64 11.93 5.84
CA ILE A 301 -14.05 12.13 4.51
C ILE A 301 -12.59 12.49 4.71
N GLY A 302 -11.69 11.87 3.96
CA GLY A 302 -10.26 12.14 4.02
C GLY A 302 -9.68 12.44 2.64
N PHE A 303 -8.74 13.37 2.59
CA PHE A 303 -7.96 13.69 1.41
C PHE A 303 -6.48 13.70 1.76
N SER A 304 -5.64 13.16 0.88
CA SER A 304 -4.20 13.25 1.04
C SER A 304 -3.50 13.52 -0.28
N TYR A 305 -2.41 14.26 -0.19
CA TYR A 305 -1.51 14.62 -1.27
C TYR A 305 -0.12 14.10 -0.95
N ASP A 306 0.44 13.29 -1.83
CA ASP A 306 1.80 12.76 -1.75
C ASP A 306 2.70 13.53 -2.72
N ALA A 307 3.66 14.24 -2.18
CA ALA A 307 4.69 14.93 -2.93
C ALA A 307 5.92 14.01 -3.05
N VAL A 308 6.31 13.67 -4.28
CA VAL A 308 7.55 12.93 -4.54
C VAL A 308 8.75 13.83 -4.24
N VAL A 309 9.63 13.38 -3.35
CA VAL A 309 10.85 14.11 -2.93
C VAL A 309 12.12 13.47 -3.50
N SER A 310 12.04 12.22 -3.97
CA SER A 310 13.15 11.50 -4.60
C SER A 310 13.62 12.13 -5.92
N ASP A 311 14.77 11.66 -6.39
CA ASP A 311 15.33 11.98 -7.71
C ASP A 311 14.39 11.66 -8.88
N LEU A 312 13.37 10.82 -8.65
CA LEU A 312 12.29 10.54 -9.60
C LEU A 312 11.47 11.79 -9.99
N ARG A 313 11.59 12.89 -9.22
CA ARG A 313 11.06 14.20 -9.60
C ARG A 313 11.65 14.73 -10.91
N ASN A 314 12.88 14.34 -11.27
CA ASN A 314 13.61 14.84 -12.43
C ASN A 314 13.38 14.02 -13.71
N VAL A 315 12.47 13.05 -13.70
CA VAL A 315 12.08 12.31 -14.91
C VAL A 315 11.44 13.29 -15.91
N PRO A 316 11.84 13.31 -17.19
CA PRO A 316 11.22 14.17 -18.21
C PRO A 316 9.70 13.93 -18.27
N GLY A 317 8.91 15.00 -18.14
CA GLY A 317 7.44 14.94 -18.01
C GLY A 317 6.92 14.87 -16.56
N GLY A 318 7.77 14.49 -15.61
CA GLY A 318 7.47 14.40 -14.19
C GLY A 318 6.53 13.24 -13.85
N LEU A 319 6.79 12.52 -12.75
CA LEU A 319 5.82 11.54 -12.25
C LEU A 319 4.54 12.19 -11.71
N GLY A 320 4.58 13.46 -11.34
CA GLY A 320 3.46 14.13 -10.69
C GLY A 320 3.22 13.65 -9.26
N SER A 321 2.12 14.12 -8.67
CA SER A 321 1.72 13.77 -7.30
C SER A 321 0.83 12.54 -7.25
N THR A 322 0.73 11.94 -6.06
CA THR A 322 -0.34 10.97 -5.75
C THR A 322 -1.46 11.64 -4.97
N LEU A 323 -2.68 11.45 -5.42
CA LEU A 323 -3.90 11.94 -4.75
C LEU A 323 -4.65 10.75 -4.18
N GLU A 324 -5.11 10.86 -2.94
CA GLU A 324 -6.07 9.91 -2.38
C GLU A 324 -7.28 10.58 -1.78
N ALA A 325 -8.43 9.95 -1.96
CA ALA A 325 -9.68 10.27 -1.30
C ALA A 325 -10.18 9.05 -0.53
N SER A 326 -10.72 9.27 0.67
CA SER A 326 -11.38 8.25 1.46
C SER A 326 -12.75 8.72 1.95
N LEU A 327 -13.70 7.79 1.97
CA LEU A 327 -15.05 7.96 2.49
C LEU A 327 -15.33 6.82 3.46
N ILE A 328 -15.59 7.15 4.71
CA ILE A 328 -15.85 6.18 5.77
C ILE A 328 -17.22 6.51 6.39
N ILE A 329 -18.05 5.49 6.53
CA ILE A 329 -19.31 5.51 7.27
C ILE A 329 -19.10 4.61 8.49
N ASP A 330 -18.91 5.21 9.66
CA ASP A 330 -18.76 4.52 10.94
C ASP A 330 -20.02 4.73 11.78
N PHE A 331 -20.85 3.69 11.87
CA PHE A 331 -22.10 3.76 12.63
C PHE A 331 -21.88 3.93 14.13
N GLY A 332 -20.70 3.58 14.66
CA GLY A 332 -20.35 3.70 16.07
C GLY A 332 -20.22 5.16 16.52
N ASN A 333 -19.98 6.08 15.57
CA ASN A 333 -19.91 7.51 15.82
C ASN A 333 -21.27 8.23 15.81
N SER A 334 -22.37 7.52 15.59
CA SER A 334 -23.72 8.10 15.65
C SER A 334 -23.96 8.80 16.97
N LYS A 335 -24.47 10.03 16.93
CA LYS A 335 -24.84 10.81 18.13
C LYS A 335 -25.76 10.06 19.08
N GLU A 336 -26.64 9.21 18.56
CA GLU A 336 -27.57 8.41 19.39
C GLU A 336 -26.81 7.33 20.18
N LEU A 337 -25.91 6.60 19.53
CA LEU A 337 -25.05 5.60 20.18
C LEU A 337 -24.09 6.25 21.19
N GLN A 338 -23.52 7.41 20.85
CA GLN A 338 -22.67 8.18 21.77
C GLN A 338 -23.43 8.73 22.99
N ARG A 339 -24.72 9.04 22.86
CA ARG A 339 -25.57 9.49 24.00
C ARG A 339 -25.92 8.34 24.94
N ARG A 340 -26.14 7.14 24.40
CA ARG A 340 -26.41 5.93 25.20
C ARG A 340 -25.17 5.45 25.94
N ARG A 341 -23.98 5.74 25.41
CA ARG A 341 -22.71 5.47 26.09
C ARG A 341 -22.43 6.52 27.17
N LYS A 342 -22.28 6.07 28.42
CA LYS A 342 -21.48 6.84 29.40
C LYS A 342 -20.09 6.99 28.78
N ALA A 343 -19.58 8.23 28.70
CA ALA A 343 -18.27 8.52 28.11
C ALA A 343 -17.26 7.45 28.54
N ASP A 344 -16.82 6.62 27.59
CA ASP A 344 -15.92 5.52 27.88
C ASP A 344 -14.68 6.12 28.55
N ARG A 345 -14.46 5.74 29.80
CA ARG A 345 -13.26 6.12 30.57
C ARG A 345 -12.02 5.33 30.13
N TYR A 346 -12.13 4.55 29.06
CA TYR A 346 -11.04 3.77 28.50
C TYR A 346 -10.18 4.62 27.57
N ASN A 347 -8.86 4.46 27.69
CA ASN A 347 -7.90 5.05 26.77
C ASN A 347 -8.13 4.42 25.37
N ASP A 348 -8.77 5.17 24.47
CA ASP A 348 -8.92 4.74 23.08
C ASP A 348 -7.60 4.97 22.34
N CYS A 349 -6.83 3.91 22.11
CA CYS A 349 -5.63 3.92 21.30
C CYS A 349 -5.90 3.79 19.79
N TYR A 350 -7.16 3.53 19.40
CA TYR A 350 -7.56 3.24 18.02
C TYR A 350 -8.46 4.32 17.41
N GLY A 351 -8.65 5.47 18.07
CA GLY A 351 -9.59 6.51 17.66
C GLY A 351 -9.31 7.11 16.27
N MET A 352 -8.07 6.98 15.77
CA MET A 352 -7.70 7.36 14.41
C MET A 352 -8.24 6.41 13.34
N PHE A 353 -8.35 5.11 13.66
CA PHE A 353 -8.93 4.09 12.79
C PHE A 353 -10.46 4.08 12.82
N ARG A 354 -11.06 4.54 13.93
CA ARG A 354 -12.51 4.75 14.06
C ARG A 354 -12.94 6.13 13.52
#